data_AF-A0A0N8PT13-F1
#
_entry.id   AF-A0A0N8PT13-F1
#
_cell.length_a   1.000
_cell.length_b   1.000
_cell.length_c   1.000
_cell.angle_alpha   90.00
_cell.angle_beta   90.00
_cell.angle_gamma   90.00
#
_symmetry.space_group_name_H-M   'P 1'
#
loop_
_entity.id
_entity.type
_entity.pdbx_description
1 polymer ?
#
loop_
_entity_poly.entity_id
_entity_poly.type
_entity_poly.pdbx_seq_one_letter_code
_entity_poly.pdbx_strand_id
1 'polypeptide(L)'
;RIDVYYHRLRDLGLEVFDLLGTAERESLGLAVFLLEQLDSIGASDYSAPAIHFSSVMEIEVQRRIFACPTLTGEIARSRSQTLGKLPWMQREPEQTEGNWERLQLYVAEHWNDQIDPDDSNHRVSFERFVSKALNRISQLRNQAAHTHPVSRKEYGDLQRLMLQGGQLGYGALNALLLAWRD
;
A
#
# COMPACT_ATOMS: atom_id res chain seq x y z
N ARG A 1 -19.57 14.68 -8.73
CA ARG A 1 -20.04 13.61 -7.81
C ARG A 1 -18.86 12.70 -7.57
N ILE A 2 -18.40 12.57 -6.33
CA ILE A 2 -17.23 11.73 -5.97
C ILE A 2 -17.43 10.25 -6.33
N ASP A 3 -18.71 9.82 -6.41
CA ASP A 3 -19.11 8.46 -6.78
C ASP A 3 -18.54 7.98 -8.13
N VAL A 4 -18.37 8.89 -9.10
CA VAL A 4 -17.76 8.55 -10.40
C VAL A 4 -16.33 8.03 -10.20
N TYR A 5 -15.59 8.64 -9.28
CA TYR A 5 -14.22 8.23 -8.96
C TYR A 5 -14.17 6.90 -8.19
N TYR A 6 -15.21 6.60 -7.41
CA TYR A 6 -15.34 5.31 -6.73
C TYR A 6 -15.61 4.16 -7.70
N HIS A 7 -16.45 4.38 -8.72
CA HIS A 7 -16.63 3.42 -9.80
C HIS A 7 -15.33 3.24 -10.59
N ARG A 8 -14.64 4.35 -10.89
CA ARG A 8 -13.36 4.31 -11.60
C ARG A 8 -12.30 3.49 -10.87
N LEU A 9 -12.22 3.58 -9.54
CA LEU A 9 -11.30 2.76 -8.74
C LEU A 9 -11.59 1.27 -8.87
N ARG A 10 -12.87 0.88 -8.90
CA ARG A 10 -13.27 -0.53 -9.13
C ARG A 10 -12.91 -0.97 -10.55
N ASP A 11 -13.17 -0.13 -11.55
CA ASP A 11 -12.77 -0.41 -12.94
C ASP A 11 -11.24 -0.55 -13.09
N LEU A 12 -10.48 0.12 -12.22
CA LEU A 12 -9.02 0.03 -12.16
C LEU A 12 -8.52 -1.20 -11.38
N GLY A 13 -9.40 -2.03 -10.84
CA GLY A 13 -9.06 -3.30 -10.17
C GLY A 13 -9.15 -3.28 -8.64
N LEU A 14 -9.66 -2.21 -8.01
CA LEU A 14 -9.83 -2.18 -6.55
C LEU A 14 -11.10 -2.94 -6.11
N GLU A 15 -10.93 -4.21 -5.80
CA GLU A 15 -12.02 -5.11 -5.37
C GLU A 15 -12.46 -4.85 -3.93
N VAL A 16 -11.52 -4.44 -3.09
CA VAL A 16 -11.70 -4.24 -1.64
C VAL A 16 -12.20 -2.85 -1.26
N PHE A 17 -12.75 -2.09 -2.22
CA PHE A 17 -13.14 -0.70 -2.00
C PHE A 17 -14.07 -0.52 -0.79
N ASP A 18 -15.00 -1.46 -0.59
CA ASP A 18 -15.99 -1.38 0.49
C ASP A 18 -15.42 -1.80 1.86
N LEU A 19 -14.22 -2.38 1.91
CA LEU A 19 -13.47 -2.68 3.15
C LEU A 19 -12.69 -1.46 3.67
N LEU A 20 -12.54 -0.40 2.86
CA LEU A 20 -11.84 0.81 3.24
C LEU A 20 -12.73 1.74 4.09
N GLY A 21 -12.11 2.47 5.02
CA GLY A 21 -12.78 3.56 5.72
C GLY A 21 -13.13 4.72 4.78
N THR A 22 -14.02 5.61 5.24
CA THR A 22 -14.51 6.74 4.43
C THR A 22 -13.37 7.65 3.97
N ALA A 23 -12.45 8.00 4.87
CA ALA A 23 -11.33 8.87 4.55
C ALA A 23 -10.39 8.26 3.50
N GLU A 24 -10.17 6.94 3.55
CA GLU A 24 -9.33 6.25 2.57
C GLU A 24 -10.01 6.21 1.20
N ARG A 25 -11.31 5.92 1.15
CA ARG A 25 -12.11 5.98 -0.09
C ARG A 25 -12.07 7.36 -0.72
N GLU A 26 -12.27 8.41 0.08
CA GLU A 26 -12.18 9.80 -0.37
C GLU A 26 -10.78 10.15 -0.89
N SER A 27 -9.71 9.73 -0.19
CA SER A 27 -8.33 9.98 -0.62
C SER A 27 -8.02 9.29 -1.95
N LEU A 28 -8.43 8.03 -2.14
CA LEU A 28 -8.27 7.35 -3.43
C LEU A 28 -9.10 8.01 -4.53
N GLY A 29 -10.34 8.41 -4.24
CA GLY A 29 -11.18 9.13 -5.20
C GLY A 29 -10.56 10.46 -5.63
N LEU A 30 -10.00 11.21 -4.68
CA LEU A 30 -9.27 12.44 -4.93
C LEU A 30 -8.01 12.19 -5.78
N ALA A 31 -7.29 11.09 -5.56
CA ALA A 31 -6.14 10.74 -6.39
C ALA A 31 -6.51 10.55 -7.87
N VAL A 32 -7.64 9.89 -8.15
CA VAL A 32 -8.13 9.70 -9.52
C VAL A 32 -8.63 11.02 -10.12
N PHE A 33 -9.35 11.83 -9.34
CA PHE A 33 -9.74 13.18 -9.76
C PHE A 33 -8.53 14.02 -10.15
N LEU A 34 -7.50 14.07 -9.30
CA LEU A 34 -6.27 14.84 -9.54
C LEU A 34 -5.55 14.38 -10.81
N LEU A 35 -5.51 13.07 -11.07
CA LEU A 35 -4.94 12.55 -12.30
C LEU A 35 -5.63 13.13 -13.54
N GLU A 36 -6.97 13.15 -13.56
CA GLU A 36 -7.71 13.74 -14.68
C GLU A 36 -7.44 15.24 -14.83
N GLN A 37 -7.34 15.97 -13.72
CA GLN A 37 -7.01 17.39 -13.77
C GLN A 37 -5.61 17.62 -14.35
N LEU A 38 -4.61 16.86 -13.87
CA LEU A 38 -3.23 16.94 -14.35
C LEU A 38 -3.12 16.60 -15.84
N ASP A 39 -3.84 15.55 -16.28
CA ASP A 39 -3.90 15.16 -17.69
C ASP A 39 -4.53 16.27 -18.55
N SER A 40 -5.59 16.90 -18.08
CA SER A 40 -6.30 17.96 -18.83
C SER A 40 -5.45 19.19 -19.10
N ILE A 41 -4.47 19.48 -18.24
CA ILE A 41 -3.56 20.63 -18.37
C ILE A 41 -2.18 20.24 -18.92
N GLY A 42 -1.97 18.96 -19.24
CA GLY A 42 -0.68 18.45 -19.71
C GLY A 42 0.44 18.55 -18.66
N ALA A 43 0.11 18.44 -17.37
CA ALA A 43 1.10 18.49 -16.30
C ALA A 43 2.05 17.29 -16.35
N SER A 44 3.28 17.51 -15.87
CA SER A 44 4.35 16.50 -15.83
C SER A 44 4.62 15.93 -14.44
N ASP A 45 4.06 16.54 -13.40
CA ASP A 45 4.24 16.13 -12.00
C ASP A 45 2.97 15.48 -11.44
N TYR A 46 3.09 14.19 -11.11
CA TYR A 46 2.02 13.35 -10.57
C TYR A 46 2.25 13.02 -9.08
N SER A 47 3.02 13.85 -8.38
CA SER A 47 3.36 13.64 -6.96
C SER A 47 2.12 13.67 -6.06
N ALA A 48 1.20 14.62 -6.28
CA ALA A 48 -0.01 14.73 -5.47
C ALA A 48 -0.89 13.47 -5.49
N PRO A 49 -1.31 12.92 -6.67
CA PRO A 49 -2.06 11.68 -6.67
C PRO A 49 -1.23 10.48 -6.18
N ALA A 50 0.10 10.46 -6.36
CA ALA A 50 0.96 9.41 -5.81
C ALA A 50 0.98 9.42 -4.27
N ILE A 51 1.00 10.60 -3.64
CA ILE A 51 0.89 10.76 -2.19
C ILE A 51 -0.44 10.21 -1.70
N HIS A 52 -1.57 10.56 -2.33
CA HIS A 52 -2.88 10.06 -1.90
C HIS A 52 -3.00 8.53 -1.96
N PHE A 53 -2.52 7.89 -3.03
CA PHE A 53 -2.49 6.42 -3.12
C PHE A 53 -1.63 5.81 -2.02
N SER A 54 -0.38 6.28 -1.89
CA SER A 54 0.58 5.70 -0.95
C SER A 54 0.20 5.96 0.51
N SER A 55 -0.42 7.09 0.84
CA SER A 55 -0.94 7.37 2.18
C SER A 55 -2.02 6.38 2.61
N VAL A 56 -2.89 5.92 1.70
CA VAL A 56 -3.88 4.90 2.02
C VAL A 56 -3.22 3.57 2.36
N MET A 57 -2.21 3.15 1.59
CA MET A 57 -1.41 1.96 1.95
C MET A 57 -0.75 2.12 3.33
N GLU A 58 -0.19 3.30 3.64
CA GLU A 58 0.43 3.54 4.94
C GLU A 58 -0.55 3.36 6.09
N ILE A 59 -1.73 3.97 5.97
CA ILE A 59 -2.77 3.88 6.98
C ILE A 59 -3.18 2.42 7.20
N GLU A 60 -3.41 1.67 6.12
CA GLU A 60 -3.85 0.28 6.25
C GLU A 60 -2.74 -0.64 6.80
N VAL A 61 -1.47 -0.38 6.46
CA VAL A 61 -0.30 -1.05 7.06
C VAL A 61 -0.16 -0.71 8.54
N GLN A 62 -0.38 0.55 8.94
CA GLN A 62 -0.36 0.96 10.35
C GLN A 62 -1.47 0.28 11.15
N ARG A 63 -2.69 0.28 10.62
CA ARG A 63 -3.88 -0.29 11.27
C ARG A 63 -3.78 -1.80 11.46
N ARG A 64 -3.12 -2.51 10.54
CA ARG A 64 -3.02 -3.97 10.55
C ARG A 64 -1.69 -4.44 11.08
N ILE A 65 -0.61 -4.19 10.35
CA ILE A 65 0.69 -4.80 10.64
C ILE A 65 1.35 -4.14 11.86
N PHE A 66 1.38 -2.82 11.93
CA PHE A 66 1.97 -2.12 13.08
C PHE A 66 1.06 -2.07 14.32
N ALA A 67 -0.16 -2.60 14.23
CA ALA A 67 -1.00 -2.86 15.41
C ALA A 67 -0.49 -4.02 16.27
N CYS A 68 0.57 -4.71 15.84
CA CYS A 68 1.27 -5.73 16.61
C CYS A 68 1.57 -5.24 18.06
N PRO A 69 0.93 -5.86 19.08
CA PRO A 69 0.97 -5.34 20.45
C PRO A 69 2.33 -5.55 21.14
N THR A 70 3.20 -6.37 20.54
CA THR A 70 4.50 -6.74 21.12
C THR A 70 5.66 -5.86 20.62
N LEU A 71 5.39 -4.89 19.75
CA LEU A 71 6.41 -3.96 19.26
C LEU A 71 7.07 -3.18 20.41
N THR A 72 8.39 -2.97 20.31
CA THR A 72 9.20 -2.24 21.29
C THR A 72 9.98 -1.10 20.66
N GLY A 73 10.58 -0.26 21.50
CA GLY A 73 11.50 0.80 21.06
C GLY A 73 10.81 1.90 20.25
N GLU A 74 11.52 2.45 19.27
CA GLU A 74 11.02 3.56 18.46
C GLU A 74 9.82 3.17 17.58
N ILE A 75 9.79 1.94 17.05
CA ILE A 75 8.75 1.49 16.12
C ILE A 75 7.39 1.25 16.81
N ALA A 76 7.38 1.09 18.13
CA ALA A 76 6.14 1.06 18.92
C ALA A 76 5.41 2.43 18.92
N ARG A 77 6.08 3.51 18.51
CA ARG A 77 5.47 4.84 18.41
C ARG A 77 4.89 5.04 17.01
N SER A 78 3.63 5.43 16.92
CA SER A 78 2.92 5.64 15.65
C SER A 78 3.65 6.55 14.66
N ARG A 79 4.32 7.61 15.14
CA ARG A 79 5.10 8.54 14.30
C ARG A 79 6.26 7.87 13.55
N SER A 80 6.73 6.73 14.02
CA SER A 80 7.86 5.99 13.45
C SER A 80 7.43 4.87 12.50
N GLN A 81 6.12 4.61 12.40
CA GLN A 81 5.52 3.51 11.64
C GLN A 81 5.26 3.95 10.19
N THR A 82 6.32 4.13 9.42
CA THR A 82 6.21 4.52 8.00
C THR A 82 6.23 3.32 7.07
N LEU A 83 5.69 3.47 5.86
CA LEU A 83 5.73 2.43 4.82
C LEU A 83 7.14 1.91 4.53
N GLY A 84 8.14 2.80 4.54
CA GLY A 84 9.53 2.43 4.27
C GLY A 84 10.17 1.60 5.39
N LYS A 85 9.55 1.56 6.58
CA LYS A 85 10.11 0.86 7.72
C LYS A 85 10.00 -0.66 7.57
N LEU A 86 8.90 -1.21 7.04
CA LEU A 86 8.76 -2.66 6.85
C LEU A 86 9.81 -3.24 5.89
N PRO A 87 10.04 -2.69 4.68
CA PRO A 87 11.11 -3.15 3.81
C PRO A 87 12.51 -3.03 4.43
N TRP A 88 12.75 -1.98 5.22
CA TRP A 88 14.01 -1.82 5.94
C TRP A 88 14.17 -2.91 7.01
N MET A 89 13.13 -3.17 7.81
CA MET A 89 13.14 -4.23 8.84
C MET A 89 13.35 -5.62 8.24
N GLN A 90 12.77 -5.89 7.06
CA GLN A 90 12.98 -7.15 6.34
C GLN A 90 14.44 -7.32 5.88
N ARG A 91 15.10 -6.23 5.48
CA ARG A 91 16.47 -6.26 4.97
C ARG A 91 17.52 -6.31 6.09
N GLU A 92 17.27 -5.60 7.18
CA GLU A 92 18.18 -5.45 8.32
C GLU A 92 17.56 -5.99 9.63
N PRO A 93 17.09 -7.25 9.69
CA PRO A 93 16.29 -7.76 10.80
C PRO A 93 17.01 -7.67 12.16
N GLU A 94 18.33 -7.87 12.17
CA GLU A 94 19.20 -7.74 13.35
C GLU A 94 19.25 -6.31 13.92
N GLN A 95 18.97 -5.29 13.11
CA GLN A 95 18.93 -3.88 13.53
C GLN A 95 17.56 -3.45 14.07
N THR A 96 16.60 -4.38 14.20
CA THR A 96 15.21 -4.07 14.56
C THR A 96 14.86 -4.32 16.02
N GLU A 97 15.82 -4.64 16.88
CA GLU A 97 15.57 -5.05 18.29
C GLU A 97 14.62 -6.27 18.38
N GLY A 98 14.65 -7.14 17.36
CA GLY A 98 13.75 -8.29 17.22
C GLY A 98 12.31 -7.93 16.84
N ASN A 99 12.02 -6.68 16.45
CA ASN A 99 10.68 -6.28 16.03
C ASN A 99 10.27 -6.95 14.70
N TRP A 100 11.22 -7.27 13.82
CA TRP A 100 10.90 -8.01 12.60
C TRP A 100 10.31 -9.40 12.89
N GLU A 101 10.94 -10.16 13.78
CA GLU A 101 10.45 -11.49 14.20
C GLU A 101 9.07 -11.40 14.87
N ARG A 102 8.88 -10.40 15.75
CA ARG A 102 7.57 -10.13 16.38
C ARG A 102 6.48 -9.83 15.37
N LEU A 103 6.78 -9.03 14.35
CA LEU A 103 5.85 -8.77 13.25
C LEU A 103 5.56 -10.03 12.45
N GLN A 104 6.57 -10.85 12.15
CA GLN A 104 6.33 -12.11 11.43
C GLN A 104 5.40 -13.04 12.20
N LEU A 105 5.62 -13.20 13.52
CA LEU A 105 4.75 -14.02 14.37
C LEU A 105 3.32 -13.47 14.40
N TYR A 106 3.17 -12.17 14.64
CA TYR A 106 1.87 -11.52 14.66
C TYR A 106 1.15 -11.64 13.30
N VAL A 107 1.83 -11.34 12.20
CA VAL A 107 1.25 -11.42 10.86
C VAL A 107 0.90 -12.86 10.49
N ALA A 108 1.65 -13.87 10.94
CA ALA A 108 1.32 -15.27 10.68
C ALA A 108 -0.03 -15.71 11.27
N GLU A 109 -0.49 -15.06 12.34
CA GLU A 109 -1.81 -15.32 12.93
C GLU A 109 -2.96 -14.71 12.11
N HIS A 110 -2.69 -13.62 11.38
CA HIS A 110 -3.70 -12.86 10.65
C HIS A 110 -3.69 -13.06 9.13
N TRP A 111 -2.53 -13.38 8.54
CA TRP A 111 -2.30 -13.37 7.10
C TRP A 111 -2.66 -14.70 6.44
N ASN A 112 -3.69 -14.66 5.60
CA ASN A 112 -4.02 -15.73 4.68
C ASN A 112 -3.32 -15.52 3.33
N ASP A 113 -2.35 -16.38 2.99
CA ASP A 113 -1.59 -16.27 1.74
C ASP A 113 -2.41 -16.63 0.48
N GLN A 114 -3.56 -17.30 0.65
CA GLN A 114 -4.51 -17.62 -0.40
C GLN A 114 -5.61 -16.56 -0.45
N ILE A 115 -5.34 -15.51 -1.23
CA ILE A 115 -6.22 -14.34 -1.38
C ILE A 115 -7.16 -14.41 -2.58
N ASP A 116 -6.81 -15.22 -3.59
CA ASP A 116 -7.62 -15.45 -4.78
C ASP A 116 -8.37 -16.78 -4.62
N PRO A 117 -9.70 -16.78 -4.49
CA PRO A 117 -10.49 -18.00 -4.39
C PRO A 117 -10.58 -18.76 -5.71
N ASP A 118 -10.37 -18.08 -6.85
CA ASP A 118 -10.49 -18.64 -8.19
C ASP A 118 -9.14 -19.22 -8.70
N ASP A 119 -8.01 -18.77 -8.14
CA ASP A 119 -6.68 -19.34 -8.38
C ASP A 119 -5.99 -19.80 -7.08
N SER A 120 -6.19 -21.08 -6.73
CA SER A 120 -5.57 -21.68 -5.55
C SER A 120 -4.03 -21.78 -5.61
N ASN A 121 -3.43 -21.61 -6.79
CA ASN A 121 -1.97 -21.64 -6.94
C ASN A 121 -1.35 -20.26 -6.73
N HIS A 122 -2.14 -19.19 -6.81
CA HIS A 122 -1.64 -17.83 -6.63
C HIS A 122 -1.55 -17.47 -5.15
N ARG A 123 -0.35 -17.64 -4.59
CA ARG A 123 -0.07 -17.30 -3.19
C ARG A 123 0.71 -16.00 -3.07
N VAL A 124 0.24 -15.15 -2.16
CA VAL A 124 0.91 -13.90 -1.78
C VAL A 124 1.31 -13.98 -0.31
N SER A 125 2.55 -14.42 -0.05
CA SER A 125 3.09 -14.40 1.31
C SER A 125 3.37 -12.96 1.78
N PHE A 126 3.40 -12.76 3.10
CA PHE A 126 3.75 -11.48 3.69
C PHE A 126 5.13 -10.98 3.23
N GLU A 127 6.14 -11.85 3.18
CA GLU A 127 7.49 -11.48 2.71
C GLU A 127 7.48 -11.00 1.26
N ARG A 128 6.66 -11.63 0.41
CA ARG A 128 6.49 -11.24 -0.99
C ARG A 128 5.78 -9.89 -1.10
N PHE A 129 4.74 -9.67 -0.29
CA PHE A 129 4.06 -8.38 -0.20
C PHE A 129 5.03 -7.25 0.18
N VAL A 130 5.84 -7.43 1.24
CA VAL A 130 6.82 -6.42 1.68
C VAL A 130 7.86 -6.15 0.60
N SER A 131 8.47 -7.21 0.05
CA SER A 131 9.60 -7.09 -0.88
C SER A 131 9.21 -6.62 -2.28
N LYS A 132 8.05 -7.07 -2.81
CA LYS A 132 7.61 -6.79 -4.18
C LYS A 132 6.67 -5.59 -4.29
N ALA A 133 5.88 -5.29 -3.25
CA ALA A 133 4.96 -4.15 -3.27
C ALA A 133 5.45 -3.00 -2.40
N LEU A 134 5.55 -3.20 -1.08
CA LEU A 134 5.79 -2.07 -0.16
C LEU A 134 7.12 -1.35 -0.40
N ASN A 135 8.17 -2.06 -0.78
CA ASN A 135 9.45 -1.44 -1.10
C ASN A 135 9.30 -0.40 -2.23
N ARG A 136 8.66 -0.77 -3.35
CA ARG A 136 8.49 0.16 -4.48
C ARG A 136 7.50 1.27 -4.18
N ILE A 137 6.41 0.97 -3.46
CA ILE A 137 5.43 1.98 -3.04
C ILE A 137 6.10 3.03 -2.13
N SER A 138 6.90 2.60 -1.16
CA SER A 138 7.60 3.51 -0.25
C SER A 138 8.63 4.39 -0.97
N GLN A 139 9.36 3.86 -1.95
CA GLN A 139 10.30 4.62 -2.77
C GLN A 139 9.58 5.72 -3.56
N LEU A 140 8.49 5.39 -4.25
CA LEU A 140 7.71 6.33 -5.05
C LEU A 140 7.06 7.42 -4.18
N ARG A 141 6.57 7.05 -2.99
CA ARG A 141 6.08 8.02 -2.01
C ARG A 141 7.17 8.98 -1.56
N ASN A 142 8.33 8.46 -1.19
CA ASN A 142 9.44 9.29 -0.70
C ASN A 142 9.91 10.24 -1.80
N GLN A 143 9.97 9.79 -3.05
CA GLN A 143 10.25 10.64 -4.20
C GLN A 143 9.24 11.80 -4.32
N ALA A 144 7.94 11.47 -4.26
CA ALA A 144 6.85 12.46 -4.30
C ALA A 144 6.91 13.48 -3.15
N ALA A 145 7.35 13.05 -1.96
CA ALA A 145 7.43 13.90 -0.77
C ALA A 145 8.67 14.82 -0.76
N HIS A 146 9.78 14.44 -1.42
CA HIS A 146 11.08 15.11 -1.33
C HIS A 146 11.43 15.93 -2.60
N THR A 147 10.45 16.64 -3.17
CA THR A 147 10.57 17.63 -4.27
C THR A 147 10.97 17.10 -5.65
N HIS A 148 11.09 15.78 -5.83
CA HIS A 148 11.33 15.21 -7.16
C HIS A 148 9.97 14.95 -7.83
N PRO A 149 9.70 15.55 -9.00
CA PRO A 149 8.47 15.28 -9.72
C PRO A 149 8.31 13.78 -9.97
N VAL A 150 7.12 13.25 -9.69
CA VAL A 150 6.78 11.89 -10.08
C VAL A 150 6.30 11.93 -11.52
N SER A 151 7.00 11.22 -12.40
CA SER A 151 6.60 11.13 -13.80
C SER A 151 5.31 10.31 -13.97
N ARG A 152 4.61 10.51 -15.11
CA ARG A 152 3.44 9.70 -15.48
C ARG A 152 3.72 8.20 -15.46
N LYS A 153 4.93 7.79 -15.86
CA LYS A 153 5.36 6.39 -15.87
C LYS A 153 5.43 5.84 -14.46
N GLU A 154 6.10 6.56 -13.55
CA GLU A 154 6.25 6.17 -12.15
C GLU A 154 4.91 6.13 -11.42
N TYR A 155 4.03 7.10 -11.67
CA TYR A 155 2.67 7.08 -11.17
C TYR A 155 1.87 5.87 -11.71
N GLY A 156 1.96 5.59 -13.00
CA GLY A 156 1.31 4.42 -13.60
C GLY A 156 1.80 3.10 -13.00
N ASP A 157 3.10 3.00 -12.69
CA ASP A 157 3.65 1.85 -11.97
C ASP A 157 3.08 1.73 -10.55
N LEU A 158 2.99 2.85 -9.82
CA LEU A 158 2.37 2.88 -8.48
C LEU A 158 0.91 2.41 -8.54
N GLN A 159 0.10 2.98 -9.44
CA GLN A 159 -1.31 2.66 -9.57
C GLN A 159 -1.51 1.17 -9.90
N ARG A 160 -0.76 0.64 -10.87
CA ARG A 160 -0.81 -0.79 -11.21
C ARG A 160 -0.42 -1.66 -10.03
N LEU A 161 0.64 -1.32 -9.30
CA LEU A 161 1.10 -2.08 -8.15
C LEU A 161 0.07 -2.07 -7.01
N MET A 162 -0.56 -0.93 -6.77
CA MET A 162 -1.57 -0.74 -5.75
C MET A 162 -2.87 -1.49 -6.05
N LEU A 163 -3.34 -1.46 -7.30
CA LEU A 163 -4.70 -1.87 -7.67
C LEU A 163 -4.79 -3.17 -8.49
N GLN A 164 -3.85 -3.43 -9.39
CA GLN A 164 -3.99 -4.48 -10.40
C GLN A 164 -3.03 -5.67 -10.19
N GLY A 165 -1.84 -5.37 -9.66
CA GLY A 165 -0.97 -6.38 -9.09
C GLY A 165 0.48 -6.37 -9.52
N GLY A 166 0.83 -5.74 -10.64
CA GLY A 166 2.23 -5.56 -11.05
C GLY A 166 3.09 -6.82 -10.81
N GLN A 167 4.20 -6.68 -10.07
CA GLN A 167 5.08 -7.82 -9.72
C GLN A 167 4.54 -8.76 -8.62
N LEU A 168 3.55 -8.29 -7.85
CA LEU A 168 2.86 -9.10 -6.85
C LEU A 168 1.89 -10.09 -7.54
N GLY A 169 1.43 -9.76 -8.75
CA GLY A 169 0.44 -10.50 -9.52
C GLY A 169 -0.99 -10.34 -8.97
N TYR A 170 -1.16 -9.55 -7.92
CA TYR A 170 -2.45 -9.15 -7.35
C TYR A 170 -2.31 -7.78 -6.69
N GLY A 171 -3.31 -6.89 -6.79
CA GLY A 171 -3.21 -5.50 -6.32
C GLY A 171 -2.78 -5.42 -4.85
N ALA A 172 -1.79 -4.60 -4.50
CA ALA A 172 -1.24 -4.56 -3.14
C ALA A 172 -2.30 -4.21 -2.07
N LEU A 173 -3.23 -3.30 -2.36
CA LEU A 173 -4.34 -3.01 -1.43
C LEU A 173 -5.29 -4.19 -1.32
N ASN A 174 -5.65 -4.81 -2.44
CA ASN A 174 -6.50 -6.02 -2.43
C ASN A 174 -5.82 -7.13 -1.61
N ALA A 175 -4.52 -7.36 -1.84
CA ALA A 175 -3.74 -8.37 -1.13
C ALA A 175 -3.72 -8.11 0.37
N LEU A 176 -3.41 -6.89 0.81
CA LEU A 176 -3.41 -6.55 2.24
C LEU A 176 -4.79 -6.76 2.88
N LEU A 177 -5.86 -6.33 2.22
CA LEU A 177 -7.19 -6.32 2.82
C LEU A 177 -7.90 -7.68 2.75
N LEU A 178 -7.63 -8.49 1.72
CA LEU A 178 -8.18 -9.86 1.62
C LEU A 178 -7.35 -10.88 2.40
N ALA A 179 -6.05 -10.69 2.52
CA ALA A 179 -5.21 -11.58 3.32
C ALA A 179 -5.49 -11.42 4.81
N TRP A 180 -5.87 -10.23 5.27
CA TRP A 180 -6.00 -9.95 6.69
C TRP A 180 -7.31 -10.48 7.27
N ARG A 181 -7.21 -11.36 8.26
CA ARG A 181 -8.34 -11.85 9.06
C ARG A 181 -8.38 -11.09 10.39
N ASP A 182 -9.56 -10.58 10.73
CA ASP A 182 -9.83 -9.95 12.03
C ASP A 182 -9.77 -10.96 13.18
#